data_AF-A0AA43ECY9-F1
#
_entry.id   AF-A0AA43ECY9-F1
#
_cell.length_a   1.000
_cell.length_b   1.000
_cell.length_c   1.000
_cell.angle_alpha   90.00
_cell.angle_beta   90.00
_cell.angle_gamma   90.00
#
_symmetry.space_group_name_H-M   'P 1'
#
loop_
_entity.id
_entity.type
_entity.pdbx_description
1 polymer ?
#
loop_
_entity_poly.entity_id
_entity_poly.type
_entity_poly.pdbx_seq_one_letter_code
_entity_poly.pdbx_strand_id
1 'polypeptide(L)' 'MTVCDVRGRRVRQLWTGMLASGRTLVPWDGRDDRGVAVPSGVYFLRATAGAAADVTRVVRVR' A
#
# COMPACT_ATOMS: atom_id res chain seq x y z
N MET A 1 -1.36 -1.53 -6.65
CA MET A 1 -1.35 -0.76 -5.38
C MET A 1 -0.18 -1.24 -4.53
N THR A 2 0.59 -0.32 -3.95
CA THR A 2 1.81 -0.64 -3.20
C THR A 2 1.85 0.10 -1.87
N VAL A 3 2.47 -0.52 -0.87
CA VAL A 3 2.83 0.09 0.42
C VAL A 3 4.29 0.50 0.36
N CYS A 4 4.61 1.72 0.75
CA CYS A 4 5.96 2.24 0.84
C CYS A 4 6.26 2.80 2.25
N ASP A 5 7.52 2.74 2.67
CA ASP A 5 7.99 3.41 3.88
C ASP A 5 8.23 4.92 3.63
N VAL A 6 8.58 5.66 4.69
CA VAL A 6 8.88 7.11 4.60
C VAL A 6 10.08 7.46 3.71
N ARG A 7 10.92 6.49 3.38
CA ARG A 7 12.06 6.66 2.46
C ARG A 7 11.68 6.31 1.01
N GLY A 8 10.40 6.01 0.76
CA GLY A 8 9.90 5.60 -0.54
C GLY A 8 10.22 4.14 -0.91
N ARG A 9 10.82 3.36 0.01
CA ARG A 9 11.12 1.95 -0.28
C ARG A 9 9.83 1.15 -0.25
N ARG A 10 9.61 0.32 -1.27
CA ARG A 10 8.46 -0.59 -1.35
C ARG A 10 8.54 -1.63 -0.24
N VAL A 11 7.51 -1.65 0.60
CA VAL A 11 7.33 -2.58 1.72
C VAL A 11 6.51 -3.79 1.27
N ARG A 12 5.42 -3.54 0.54
CA ARG A 12 4.54 -4.60 0.04
C ARG A 12 3.87 -4.23 -1.26
N GLN A 13 3.66 -5.22 -2.13
CA GLN A 13 2.76 -5.12 -3.27
C GLN A 13 1.40 -5.74 -2.91
N LEU A 14 0.35 -4.92 -2.88
CA LEU A 14 -0.99 -5.37 -2.47
C LEU A 14 -1.83 -5.86 -3.65
N TRP A 15 -1.62 -5.28 -4.82
CA TRP A 15 -2.35 -5.64 -6.04
C TRP A 15 -1.56 -5.30 -7.29
N THR A 16 -1.64 -6.17 -8.29
CA THR A 16 -1.13 -5.97 -9.66
C THR A 16 -2.22 -6.22 -10.67
N GLY A 17 -2.27 -5.38 -11.70
CA GLY A 17 -3.24 -5.47 -12.78
C GLY A 17 -4.38 -4.48 -12.64
N MET A 18 -5.34 -4.58 -13.56
CA MET A 18 -6.50 -3.70 -13.61
C MET A 18 -7.54 -4.13 -12.58
N LEU A 19 -8.16 -3.14 -11.95
CA LEU A 19 -9.39 -3.33 -11.17
C LEU A 19 -10.56 -2.93 -12.04
N ALA A 20 -11.67 -3.64 -11.91
CA ALA A 20 -12.91 -3.24 -12.55
C ALA A 20 -13.35 -1.86 -12.02
N SER A 21 -14.07 -1.11 -12.84
CA SER A 21 -14.67 0.15 -12.41
C SER A 21 -15.55 -0.04 -11.18
N GLY A 22 -15.43 0.85 -10.20
CA GLY A 22 -16.18 0.80 -8.96
C GLY A 22 -15.28 0.84 -7.73
N ARG A 23 -15.87 0.62 -6.56
CA ARG A 23 -15.12 0.55 -5.29
C ARG A 23 -14.53 -0.84 -5.11
N THR A 24 -13.21 -0.92 -4.99
CA THR A 24 -12.49 -2.14 -4.59
C THR A 24 -11.79 -1.90 -3.26
N LEU A 25 -11.99 -2.80 -2.31
CA LEU A 25 -11.23 -2.84 -1.06
C LEU A 25 -10.00 -3.72 -1.23
N VAL A 26 -8.82 -3.18 -0.95
CA VAL A 26 -7.55 -3.91 -0.93
C VAL A 26 -6.88 -3.69 0.42
N PRO A 27 -7.11 -4.57 1.41
CA PRO A 27 -6.61 -4.38 2.77
C PRO A 27 -5.10 -4.63 2.85
N TRP A 28 -4.45 -3.94 3.78
CA TRP A 28 -3.08 -4.23 4.21
C TRP A 28 -3.10 -4.65 5.67
N ASP A 29 -2.56 -5.83 5.96
CA ASP A 29 -2.48 -6.45 7.29
C ASP A 29 -1.29 -5.96 8.14
N GLY A 30 -0.50 -5.00 7.62
CA GLY A 30 0.71 -4.52 8.29
C GLY A 30 1.92 -5.46 8.18
N ARG A 31 1.96 -6.34 7.17
CA ARG A 31 3.11 -7.21 6.86
C ARG A 31 3.78 -6.84 5.55
N ASP A 32 5.07 -7.12 5.40
CA ASP A 32 5.82 -6.96 4.15
C ASP A 32 5.54 -8.13 3.17
N ASP A 33 6.22 -8.11 2.01
CA ASP A 33 6.11 -9.18 1.00
C ASP A 33 6.58 -10.57 1.50
N ARG A 34 7.34 -10.62 2.59
CA ARG A 34 7.81 -11.88 3.22
C ARG A 34 6.86 -12.37 4.31
N GLY A 35 5.75 -11.66 4.54
CA GLY A 35 4.80 -11.96 5.61
C GLY A 35 5.28 -11.53 7.00
N VAL A 36 6.37 -10.75 7.09
CA VAL A 36 6.89 -10.27 8.37
C VAL A 36 6.15 -9.00 8.77
N ALA A 37 5.70 -8.93 10.03
CA ALA A 37 5.04 -7.74 10.55
C ALA A 37 6.01 -6.55 10.57
N VAL A 38 5.61 -5.43 9.97
CA VAL A 38 6.45 -4.23 9.95
C VAL A 38 6.35 -3.48 11.30
N PRO A 39 7.27 -2.55 11.61
CA PRO A 39 7.17 -1.72 12.82
C PRO A 39 5.94 -0.80 12.84
N SER A 40 5.65 -0.21 14.00
CA SER A 40 4.75 0.94 14.05
C SER A 40 5.41 2.13 13.35
N GLY A 41 4.63 2.96 12.68
CA GLY A 41 5.17 4.09 11.93
C GLY A 41 4.26 4.57 10.81
N VAL A 42 4.79 5.53 10.05
CA VAL A 42 4.11 6.10 8.89
C VAL A 42 4.46 5.31 7.64
N TYR A 43 3.44 5.00 6.86
CA TYR A 43 3.54 4.35 5.57
C TYR A 43 2.69 5.09 4.54
N PHE A 44 2.97 4.85 3.27
CA PHE A 44 2.25 5.43 2.16
C PHE A 44 1.65 4.34 1.28
N LEU A 45 0.34 4.40 1.06
CA LEU A 45 -0.34 3.59 0.06
C LEU A 45 -0.32 4.36 -1.25
N ARG A 46 0.22 3.76 -2.30
CA ARG A 46 0.24 4.32 -3.65
C ARG A 46 -0.65 3.49 -4.58
N ALA A 47 -1.66 4.14 -5.15
CA ALA A 47 -2.53 3.59 -6.18
C ALA A 47 -2.27 4.32 -7.51
N THR A 48 -2.40 3.59 -8.61
CA THR A 48 -2.23 4.13 -9.96
C THR A 48 -3.34 3.58 -10.85
N ALA A 49 -3.99 4.45 -11.61
CA ALA A 49 -5.06 4.11 -12.54
C ALA A 49 -4.87 4.92 -13.83
N GLY A 50 -4.29 4.29 -14.86
CA GLY A 50 -3.87 5.00 -16.08
C GLY A 50 -2.87 6.11 -15.74
N ALA A 51 -3.17 7.35 -16.13
CA ALA A 51 -2.36 8.53 -15.83
C ALA A 51 -2.57 9.09 -14.40
N ALA A 52 -3.61 8.66 -13.69
CA ALA A 52 -3.88 9.11 -12.34
C ALA A 52 -3.04 8.31 -11.32
N ALA A 53 -2.55 9.00 -10.31
CA ALA A 53 -1.93 8.39 -9.14
C ALA A 53 -2.50 9.05 -7.89
N ASP A 54 -2.72 8.24 -6.86
CA ASP A 54 -3.13 8.72 -5.54
C ASP A 54 -2.21 8.15 -4.47
N VAL A 55 -1.94 8.95 -3.45
CA VAL A 55 -1.09 8.60 -2.33
C VAL A 55 -1.78 8.93 -1.03
N THR A 56 -2.04 7.91 -0.22
CA THR A 56 -2.63 8.06 1.11
C THR A 56 -1.60 7.76 2.19
N ARG A 57 -1.45 8.68 3.15
CA ARG A 57 -0.64 8.47 4.35
C ARG A 57 -1.41 7.61 5.35
N VAL A 58 -0.77 6.56 5.85
CA VAL A 58 -1.33 5.65 6.86
C VAL A 58 -0.39 5.59 8.06
N VAL A 59 -0.97 5.63 9.26
CA VAL A 59 -0.23 5.42 10.50
C VAL A 59 -0.55 4.01 10.99
N ARG A 60 0.48 3.19 11.14
CA ARG A 60 0.36 1.87 11.75
C ARG A 60 0.75 1.97 13.22
N VAL A 61 -0.18 1.61 14.08
CA VAL A 61 0.02 1.48 15.53
C VAL A 61 -0.16 0.00 15.87
N ARG A 62 0.66 -0.52 16.78
CA ARG A 62 0.53 -1.86 17.33
C ARG A 62 -0.36 -1.83 18.56
#